data_AF-A0AA36MLI3-F1
#
_entry.id   AF-A0AA36MLI3-F1
#
_cell.length_a   1.000
_cell.length_b   1.000
_cell.length_c   1.000
_cell.angle_alpha   90.00
_cell.angle_beta   90.00
_cell.angle_gamma   90.00
#
_symmetry.space_group_name_H-M   'P 1'
#
loop_
_entity.id
_entity.type
_entity.pdbx_description
1 polymer ?
#
loop_
_entity_poly.entity_id
_entity_poly.type
_entity_poly.pdbx_seq_one_letter_code
_entity_poly.pdbx_strand_id
1 'polypeptide(L)'
;MSLGWLTESSLIPKESKPIGGVSTVSLLNLQAVVYDREQRGNVPSAKRRKAAAEAKAKNDGVDMRNARDQREAEDKSDLVRARLEEKARRYEAMAAGGASAEKEEPLIDFDRKRAEVCGSRNWWGDLPIQHPRTLHYMVVGTLFC
;
A
#
# COMPACT_ATOMS: atom_id res chain seq x y z
N MET A 1 16.29 -34.91 17.82
CA MET A 1 14.98 -34.56 17.23
C MET A 1 14.69 -35.57 16.13
N SER A 2 13.69 -36.43 16.29
CA SER A 2 13.38 -37.50 15.33
C SER A 2 12.53 -36.94 14.19
N LEU A 3 13.01 -37.13 12.95
CA LEU A 3 12.36 -36.67 11.71
C LEU A 3 11.21 -37.61 11.28
N GLY A 4 10.35 -38.01 12.23
CA GLY A 4 9.32 -39.04 12.00
C GLY A 4 8.30 -38.69 10.90
N TRP A 5 7.99 -37.41 10.73
CA TRP A 5 7.05 -36.93 9.71
C TRP A 5 7.59 -37.01 8.27
N LEU A 6 8.91 -37.07 8.08
CA LEU A 6 9.54 -37.22 6.76
C LEU A 6 9.71 -38.68 6.35
N THR A 7 9.80 -39.61 7.31
CA THR A 7 10.04 -41.04 7.05
C THR A 7 8.76 -41.86 6.94
N GLU A 8 7.68 -41.51 7.66
CA GLU A 8 6.37 -42.17 7.49
C GLU A 8 5.60 -41.68 6.27
N SER A 9 5.93 -40.49 5.75
CA SER A 9 5.31 -39.94 4.53
C SER A 9 6.04 -40.35 3.25
N SER A 10 6.93 -41.36 3.30
CA SER A 10 7.68 -41.89 2.16
C SER A 10 6.74 -42.48 1.08
N LEU A 11 6.10 -41.60 0.30
CA LEU A 11 6.30 -41.31 -1.12
C LEU A 11 6.50 -42.46 -2.09
N ILE A 12 6.26 -43.71 -1.70
CA ILE A 12 6.14 -44.81 -2.66
C ILE A 12 4.72 -44.70 -3.22
N PRO A 13 4.55 -44.32 -4.51
CA PRO A 13 3.24 -44.37 -5.14
C PRO A 13 2.72 -45.79 -5.00
N LYS A 14 1.59 -45.94 -4.33
CA LYS A 14 0.97 -47.26 -4.17
C LYS A 14 0.57 -47.76 -5.55
N GLU A 15 0.85 -49.04 -5.81
CA GLU A 15 0.38 -49.72 -7.00
C GLU A 15 -1.13 -49.52 -7.14
N SER A 16 -1.57 -49.17 -8.34
CA SER A 16 -2.98 -48.87 -8.60
C SER A 16 -3.85 -50.10 -8.30
N LYS A 17 -4.95 -49.91 -7.56
CA LYS A 17 -5.91 -50.99 -7.31
C LYS A 17 -6.67 -51.32 -8.60
N PRO A 18 -6.75 -52.59 -9.02
CA PRO A 18 -7.47 -52.96 -10.23
C PRO A 18 -8.96 -52.64 -10.06
N ILE A 19 -9.56 -52.09 -11.11
CA ILE A 19 -10.99 -51.76 -11.13
C ILE A 19 -11.77 -53.04 -11.44
N GLY A 20 -12.68 -53.43 -10.54
CA GLY A 20 -13.52 -54.61 -10.75
C GLY A 20 -14.35 -54.50 -12.03
N GLY A 21 -14.32 -55.55 -12.85
CA GLY A 21 -15.10 -55.62 -14.10
C GLY A 21 -14.47 -54.97 -15.32
N VAL A 22 -13.26 -54.39 -15.20
CA VAL A 22 -12.53 -53.80 -16.34
C VAL A 22 -11.35 -54.69 -16.73
N SER A 23 -11.27 -55.07 -18.01
CA SER A 23 -10.15 -55.87 -18.51
C SER A 23 -8.88 -55.02 -18.71
N THR A 24 -7.72 -55.64 -18.60
CA THR A 24 -6.41 -55.00 -18.85
C THR A 24 -6.30 -54.41 -20.25
N VAL A 25 -6.88 -55.09 -21.25
CA VAL A 25 -6.93 -54.62 -22.65
C VAL A 25 -7.73 -53.32 -22.77
N SER A 26 -8.85 -53.20 -22.04
CA SER A 26 -9.67 -51.98 -22.04
C SER A 26 -8.90 -50.79 -21.45
N LEU A 27 -8.14 -51.03 -20.38
CA LEU A 27 -7.28 -50.00 -19.77
C LEU A 27 -6.17 -49.55 -20.71
N LEU A 28 -5.49 -50.48 -21.40
CA LEU A 28 -4.44 -50.16 -22.37
C LEU A 28 -5.00 -49.35 -23.55
N ASN A 29 -6.17 -49.72 -24.06
CA ASN A 29 -6.84 -48.97 -25.14
C ASN A 29 -7.20 -47.55 -24.69
N LEU A 30 -7.69 -47.39 -23.46
CA LEU A 30 -8.01 -46.07 -22.91
C LEU A 30 -6.75 -45.22 -22.74
N GLN A 31 -5.65 -45.81 -22.23
CA GLN A 31 -4.36 -45.13 -22.11
C GLN A 31 -3.85 -44.64 -23.47
N ALA A 32 -3.97 -45.46 -24.52
CA ALA A 32 -3.60 -45.05 -25.88
C ALA A 32 -4.42 -43.83 -26.34
N VAL A 33 -5.74 -43.84 -26.14
CA VAL A 33 -6.63 -42.71 -26.51
C VAL A 33 -6.30 -41.44 -25.71
N VAL A 34 -6.02 -41.58 -24.41
CA VAL A 34 -5.63 -40.44 -23.55
C VAL A 34 -4.29 -39.86 -24.01
N TYR A 35 -3.29 -40.72 -24.24
CA TYR A 35 -1.97 -40.32 -24.72
C TYR A 35 -2.06 -39.55 -26.04
N ASP A 36 -2.78 -40.08 -27.03
CA ASP A 36 -2.99 -39.42 -28.31
C ASP A 36 -3.65 -38.05 -28.17
N ARG A 37 -4.56 -37.90 -27.20
CA ARG A 37 -5.27 -36.64 -26.93
C ARG A 37 -4.38 -35.62 -26.22
N GLU A 38 -3.52 -36.06 -25.31
CA GLU A 38 -2.55 -35.20 -24.62
C GLU A 38 -1.46 -34.71 -25.57
N GLN A 39 -0.97 -35.58 -26.46
CA GLN A 39 0.00 -35.21 -27.51
C GLN A 39 -0.54 -34.14 -28.47
N ARG A 40 -1.84 -34.17 -28.76
CA ARG A 40 -2.52 -33.13 -29.56
C ARG A 40 -2.71 -31.82 -28.79
N GLY A 41 -2.41 -31.78 -27.50
CA GLY A 41 -2.60 -30.64 -26.61
C GLY A 41 -4.06 -30.46 -26.19
N ASN A 42 -4.27 -29.76 -25.07
CA ASN A 42 -5.62 -29.41 -24.61
C ASN A 42 -6.23 -28.38 -25.58
N VAL A 43 -6.98 -28.86 -26.58
CA VAL A 43 -7.67 -27.98 -27.53
C VAL A 43 -8.73 -27.19 -26.75
N PRO A 44 -8.58 -25.85 -26.58
CA PRO A 44 -9.55 -25.09 -25.84
C PRO A 44 -10.92 -25.21 -26.52
N SER A 45 -11.95 -25.50 -25.71
CA SER A 45 -13.35 -25.49 -26.15
C SER A 45 -13.62 -24.25 -27.00
N ALA A 46 -14.50 -24.37 -28.00
CA ALA A 46 -14.90 -23.25 -28.85
C ALA A 46 -15.29 -22.00 -28.03
N LYS A 47 -15.92 -22.19 -26.87
CA LYS A 47 -16.23 -21.12 -25.91
C LYS A 47 -14.98 -20.43 -25.35
N ARG A 48 -13.97 -21.21 -24.94
CA ARG A 48 -12.67 -20.67 -24.46
C ARG A 48 -11.91 -19.94 -25.56
N ARG A 49 -12.00 -20.41 -26.81
CA ARG A 49 -11.37 -19.74 -27.97
C ARG A 49 -11.98 -18.36 -28.24
N LYS A 50 -13.32 -18.25 -28.23
CA LYS A 50 -14.00 -16.95 -28.38
C LYS A 50 -13.66 -15.98 -27.25
N ALA A 51 -13.75 -16.43 -26.00
CA ALA A 51 -13.40 -15.60 -24.85
C ALA A 51 -11.94 -15.12 -24.89
N ALA A 52 -11.00 -15.97 -25.32
CA ALA A 52 -9.60 -15.58 -25.48
C ALA A 52 -9.38 -14.60 -26.65
N ALA A 53 -10.17 -14.70 -27.71
CA ALA A 53 -10.12 -13.76 -28.83
C ALA A 53 -10.71 -12.39 -28.45
N GLU A 54 -11.84 -12.37 -27.76
CA GLU A 54 -12.46 -11.15 -27.21
C GLU A 54 -11.56 -10.48 -26.16
N ALA A 55 -10.90 -11.25 -25.29
CA ALA A 55 -9.94 -10.70 -24.34
C ALA A 55 -8.68 -10.11 -25.01
N LYS A 56 -8.34 -10.55 -26.23
CA LYS A 56 -7.25 -9.98 -27.03
C LYS A 56 -7.69 -8.81 -27.90
N ALA A 57 -9.00 -8.59 -28.05
CA ALA A 57 -9.50 -7.45 -28.80
C ALA A 57 -9.16 -6.16 -28.05
N LYS A 58 -8.58 -5.20 -28.77
CA LYS A 58 -8.28 -3.88 -28.20
C LYS A 58 -9.58 -3.12 -27.98
N ASN A 59 -9.65 -2.41 -26.86
CA ASN A 59 -10.76 -1.51 -26.56
C ASN A 59 -10.24 -0.08 -26.63
N ASP A 60 -10.56 0.61 -27.72
CA ASP A 60 -10.06 1.97 -27.98
C ASP A 60 -10.44 2.95 -26.85
N GLY A 61 -11.58 2.74 -26.18
CA GLY A 61 -12.00 3.56 -25.03
C GLY A 61 -11.18 3.30 -23.76
N VAL A 62 -10.57 2.12 -23.60
CA VAL A 62 -9.58 1.87 -22.53
C VAL A 62 -8.28 2.59 -22.87
N ASP A 63 -7.81 2.48 -24.11
CA ASP A 63 -6.56 3.12 -24.54
C ASP A 63 -6.64 4.65 -24.43
N MET A 64 -7.77 5.26 -24.82
CA MET A 64 -8.00 6.69 -24.65
C MET A 64 -7.98 7.13 -23.18
N ARG A 65 -8.57 6.35 -22.27
CA ARG A 65 -8.55 6.66 -20.82
C ARG A 65 -7.14 6.55 -20.26
N ASN A 66 -6.42 5.47 -20.60
CA ASN A 66 -5.05 5.28 -20.16
C ASN A 66 -4.14 6.43 -20.63
N ALA A 67 -4.29 6.87 -21.88
CA ALA A 67 -3.51 8.00 -22.41
C ALA A 67 -3.83 9.32 -21.70
N ARG A 68 -5.10 9.54 -21.33
CA ARG A 68 -5.51 10.70 -20.54
C ARG A 68 -4.91 10.64 -19.13
N ASP A 69 -5.04 9.51 -18.46
CA ASP A 69 -4.56 9.32 -17.09
C ASP A 69 -3.04 9.49 -17.00
N GLN A 70 -2.29 9.04 -18.00
CA GLN A 70 -0.85 9.25 -18.11
C GLN A 70 -0.49 10.74 -18.19
N ARG A 71 -1.16 11.51 -19.05
CA ARG A 71 -0.94 12.96 -19.16
C ARG A 71 -1.27 13.69 -17.86
N GLU A 72 -2.39 13.35 -17.24
CA GLU A 72 -2.76 13.94 -15.94
C GLU A 72 -1.76 13.58 -14.83
N ALA A 73 -1.12 12.42 -14.89
CA ALA A 73 -0.08 12.02 -13.95
C ALA A 73 1.22 12.82 -14.17
N GLU A 74 1.61 13.05 -15.43
CA GLU A 74 2.75 13.89 -15.81
C GLU A 74 2.53 15.34 -15.33
N ASP A 75 1.38 15.94 -15.62
CA ASP A 75 1.04 17.29 -15.19
C ASP A 75 1.08 17.43 -13.66
N LYS A 76 0.56 16.43 -12.94
CA LYS A 76 0.62 16.40 -11.47
C LYS A 76 2.06 16.27 -10.96
N SER A 77 2.93 15.54 -11.67
CA SER A 77 4.33 15.37 -11.26
C SER A 77 5.11 16.69 -11.30
N ASP A 78 4.87 17.53 -12.30
CA ASP A 78 5.49 18.85 -12.42
C ASP A 78 4.99 19.80 -11.33
N LEU A 79 3.68 19.81 -11.07
CA LEU A 79 3.09 20.61 -9.98
C LEU A 79 3.61 20.17 -8.60
N VAL A 80 3.76 18.87 -8.37
CA VAL A 80 4.32 18.32 -7.14
C VAL A 80 5.79 18.74 -6.99
N ARG A 81 6.59 18.64 -8.05
CA ARG A 81 7.99 19.08 -8.04
C ARG A 81 8.12 20.57 -7.70
N ALA A 82 7.35 21.43 -8.38
CA ALA A 82 7.37 22.86 -8.10
C ALA A 82 6.98 23.20 -6.65
N ARG A 83 5.96 22.52 -6.10
CA ARG A 83 5.57 22.68 -4.69
C ARG A 83 6.62 22.17 -3.72
N LEU A 84 7.31 21.08 -4.06
CA LEU A 84 8.39 20.54 -3.24
C LEU A 84 9.60 21.47 -3.20
N GLU A 85 9.95 22.10 -4.32
CA GLU A 85 11.02 23.10 -4.40
C GLU A 85 10.68 24.35 -3.57
N GLU A 86 9.44 24.85 -3.67
CA GLU A 86 8.98 25.97 -2.84
C GLU A 86 9.02 25.61 -1.35
N LYS A 87 8.57 24.40 -1.00
CA LYS A 87 8.62 23.89 0.37
C LYS A 87 10.07 23.78 0.87
N ALA A 88 10.99 23.25 0.07
CA ALA A 88 12.41 23.15 0.41
C ALA A 88 13.02 24.52 0.67
N ARG A 89 12.79 25.50 -0.22
CA ARG A 89 13.24 26.88 -0.05
C ARG A 89 12.73 27.51 1.26
N ARG A 90 11.47 27.24 1.65
CA ARG A 90 10.93 27.71 2.93
C ARG A 90 11.65 27.09 4.12
N TYR A 91 11.98 25.79 4.07
CA TYR A 91 12.76 25.15 5.13
C TYR A 91 14.18 25.68 5.23
N GLU A 92 14.85 25.91 4.10
CA GLU A 92 16.20 26.50 4.08
C GLU A 92 16.20 27.90 4.70
N ALA A 93 15.19 28.72 4.40
CA ALA A 93 15.02 30.05 4.99
C ALA A 93 14.82 29.99 6.51
N MET A 94 13.97 29.06 7.00
CA MET A 94 13.79 28.84 8.45
C MET A 94 15.07 28.35 9.13
N ALA A 95 15.80 27.42 8.49
CA ALA A 95 17.05 26.88 9.01
C ALA A 95 18.17 27.93 9.08
N ALA A 96 18.19 28.88 8.14
CA ALA A 96 19.10 30.02 8.15
C ALA A 96 18.74 31.10 9.18
N GLY A 97 17.69 30.89 9.98
CA GLY A 97 17.18 31.87 10.96
C GLY A 97 16.44 33.05 10.32
N GLY A 98 16.15 32.97 9.02
CA GLY A 98 15.52 34.01 8.22
C GLY A 98 14.09 33.67 7.84
N ALA A 99 13.18 33.60 8.80
CA ALA A 99 11.76 33.87 8.56
C ALA A 99 11.03 34.14 9.89
N SER A 100 10.67 35.41 10.12
CA SER A 100 9.56 35.74 10.99
C SER A 100 8.26 35.29 10.31
N ALA A 101 7.41 34.58 11.04
CA ALA A 101 6.09 34.12 10.59
C ALA A 101 5.08 35.29 10.46
N GLU A 102 5.53 36.46 10.01
CA GLU A 102 4.81 37.74 10.16
C GLU A 102 3.93 38.10 8.96
N LYS A 103 3.94 37.33 7.87
CA LYS A 103 3.25 37.71 6.61
C LYS A 103 2.16 36.77 6.11
N GLU A 104 1.87 35.69 6.83
CA GLU A 104 0.67 34.89 6.55
C GLU A 104 -0.34 35.16 7.65
N GLU A 105 -1.51 35.71 7.31
CA GLU A 105 -2.61 35.87 8.27
C GLU A 105 -2.83 34.53 8.97
N PRO A 106 -2.72 34.47 10.31
CA PRO A 106 -2.88 33.21 11.00
C PRO A 106 -4.32 32.73 10.77
N LEU A 107 -4.46 31.56 10.15
CA LEU A 107 -5.76 30.92 9.89
C LEU A 107 -6.62 30.81 11.17
N ILE A 108 -5.95 30.76 12.33
CA ILE A 108 -6.57 30.83 13.65
C ILE A 108 -5.82 31.88 14.46
N ASP A 109 -6.52 32.96 14.80
CA ASP A 109 -6.07 33.91 15.81
C ASP A 109 -6.23 33.28 17.21
N PHE A 110 -5.12 32.73 17.72
CA PHE A 110 -5.09 32.13 19.05
C PHE A 110 -5.34 33.15 20.15
N ASP A 111 -5.01 34.43 19.94
CA ASP A 111 -5.23 35.49 20.93
C ASP A 111 -6.72 35.83 21.01
N ARG A 112 -7.39 35.92 19.87
CA ARG A 112 -8.85 36.07 19.83
C ARG A 112 -9.56 34.87 20.45
N LYS A 113 -9.15 33.64 20.13
CA LYS A 113 -9.74 32.42 20.71
C LYS A 113 -9.50 32.34 22.23
N ARG A 114 -8.32 32.74 22.72
CA ARG A 114 -8.05 32.83 24.17
C ARG A 114 -8.94 33.86 24.85
N ALA A 115 -9.16 35.02 24.23
CA ALA A 115 -10.07 36.04 24.75
C ALA A 115 -11.52 35.56 24.81
N GLU A 116 -11.97 34.82 23.80
CA GLU A 116 -13.30 34.19 23.77
C GLU A 116 -13.46 33.12 24.87
N VAL A 117 -12.41 32.34 25.17
CA VAL A 117 -12.43 31.31 26.23
C VAL A 117 -12.32 31.91 27.64
N CYS A 118 -11.59 33.00 27.85
CA CYS A 118 -11.58 33.72 29.13
C CYS A 118 -12.84 34.58 29.37
N GLY A 119 -13.55 34.97 28.31
CA GLY A 119 -14.84 35.68 28.40
C GLY A 119 -16.06 34.75 28.44
N SER A 120 -15.93 33.52 27.95
CA SER A 120 -16.96 32.50 28.02
C SER A 120 -16.73 31.64 29.26
N ARG A 121 -17.62 31.79 30.25
CA ARG A 121 -17.73 30.87 31.39
C ARG A 121 -17.80 29.44 30.87
N ASN A 122 -16.69 28.73 30.97
CA ASN A 122 -16.61 27.32 30.68
C ASN A 122 -17.44 26.55 31.72
N TRP A 123 -18.24 25.61 31.22
CA TRP A 123 -19.13 24.73 31.98
C TRP A 123 -18.40 23.63 32.76
N TRP A 124 -17.06 23.65 32.75
CA TRP A 124 -16.21 22.87 33.63
C TRP A 124 -15.56 23.84 34.59
N GLY A 125 -16.04 23.80 35.83
CA GLY A 125 -15.76 24.78 36.87
C GLY A 125 -14.28 25.01 37.15
N ASP A 126 -14.04 26.22 37.64
CA ASP A 126 -12.86 26.73 38.32
C ASP A 126 -11.90 25.65 38.84
N LEU A 127 -10.88 25.34 38.03
CA LEU A 127 -9.61 24.88 38.55
C LEU A 127 -8.57 25.92 38.12
N PRO A 128 -7.93 26.63 39.07
CA PRO A 128 -6.86 27.54 38.73
C PRO A 128 -5.75 26.69 38.12
N ILE A 129 -5.50 26.87 36.83
CA ILE A 129 -4.26 26.42 36.20
C ILE A 129 -3.16 27.31 36.82
N GLN A 130 -2.66 26.89 37.97
CA GLN A 130 -1.39 27.38 38.49
C GLN A 130 -0.33 26.91 37.50
N HIS A 131 0.02 27.77 36.55
CA HIS A 131 1.31 27.65 35.90
C HIS A 131 2.37 27.91 36.98
N PRO A 132 3.27 26.97 37.31
CA PRO A 132 4.49 27.35 37.99
C PRO A 132 5.24 28.29 37.06
N ARG A 133 5.27 29.58 37.44
CA ARG A 133 6.21 30.55 36.89
C ARG A 133 7.61 29.96 37.05
N THR A 134 8.40 30.06 35.99
CA THR A 134 9.87 30.05 36.00
C THR A 134 10.53 28.82 36.64
N LEU A 135 10.69 27.75 35.86
CA LEU A 135 11.85 26.86 36.04
C LEU A 135 13.07 27.56 35.45
N HIS A 136 13.83 28.19 36.34
CA HIS A 136 15.17 28.69 36.08
C HIS A 136 16.07 27.47 35.77
N TYR A 137 16.24 27.15 34.48
CA TYR A 137 17.33 26.27 34.06
C TYR A 137 18.60 27.13 34.03
N MET A 138 19.34 27.15 35.15
CA MET A 138 20.78 27.41 35.12
C MET A 138 21.50 26.07 35.20
N VAL A 139 21.89 25.59 34.03
CA VAL A 139 22.90 24.54 33.88
C VAL A 139 24.27 25.23 33.86
N VAL A 140 25.05 24.94 34.90
CA VAL A 140 26.52 24.76 34.92
C VAL A 140 27.41 26.02 34.76
N GLY A 141 28.24 26.26 35.79
CA GLY A 141 29.37 27.17 35.75
C GLY A 141 30.28 27.03 36.97
N THR A 142 31.15 26.02 36.95
CA THR A 142 32.51 25.96 37.54
C THR A 142 33.10 27.26 38.10
N LEU A 143 33.53 27.24 39.37
CA LEU A 143 34.72 27.92 39.92
C LEU A 143 35.01 27.26 41.29
N PHE A 144 36.03 26.42 41.45
CA PHE A 144 37.45 26.73 41.69
C PHE A 144 37.71 27.46 43.02
N CYS A 145 38.42 26.72 43.91
CA CYS A 145 39.00 27.06 45.22
C CYS A 145 38.05 27.24 46.42
#